data_AF-A0A960M5E4-F1
#
_entry.id   AF-A0A960M5E4-F1
#
_cell.length_a   1.000
_cell.length_b   1.000
_cell.length_c   1.000
_cell.angle_alpha   90.00
_cell.angle_beta   90.00
_cell.angle_gamma   90.00
#
_symmetry.space_group_name_H-M   'P 1'
#
loop_
_entity.id
_entity.type
_entity.pdbx_description
1 polymer ?
#
loop_
_entity_poly.entity_id
_entity_poly.type
_entity_poly.pdbx_seq_one_letter_code
_entity_poly.pdbx_strand_id
1 'polypeptide(L)'
;MESVVLEEDFEGKMENLLTQAYYSGERVRLTGKKGGKGVLVSPEDFDFLEKIEALLNGACYSGQRLVLKGKEGNQVGIVSLEDLELLEKLAP
;
A
#
# COMPACT_ATOMS: atom_id res chain seq x y z
N MET A 1 7.10 -9.79 -8.76
CA MET A 1 5.68 -9.91 -8.38
C MET A 1 4.97 -10.67 -9.47
N GLU A 2 4.52 -11.88 -9.18
CA GLU A 2 3.82 -12.72 -10.16
C GLU A 2 2.40 -12.18 -10.40
N SER A 3 1.90 -12.37 -11.62
CA SER A 3 0.58 -11.90 -12.05
C SER A 3 -0.24 -13.10 -12.51
N VAL A 4 -1.40 -13.30 -11.88
CA VAL A 4 -2.29 -14.43 -12.15
C VAL A 4 -3.54 -13.97 -12.90
N VAL A 5 -3.91 -14.71 -13.94
CA VAL A 5 -5.12 -14.46 -14.73
C VAL A 5 -6.25 -15.34 -14.21
N LEU A 6 -7.41 -14.74 -13.91
CA LEU A 6 -8.58 -15.45 -13.37
C LEU A 6 -9.39 -16.10 -14.51
N GLU A 7 -9.46 -17.43 -14.52
CA GLU A 7 -10.24 -18.24 -15.47
C GLU A 7 -11.53 -18.81 -14.84
N GLU A 8 -12.37 -19.50 -15.60
CA GLU A 8 -13.70 -19.96 -15.14
C GLU A 8 -13.65 -21.13 -14.14
N ASP A 9 -12.54 -21.87 -14.05
CA ASP A 9 -12.31 -22.98 -13.10
C ASP A 9 -11.21 -22.65 -12.08
N PHE A 10 -11.33 -21.52 -11.39
CA PHE A 10 -10.26 -20.96 -10.56
C PHE A 10 -10.42 -21.23 -9.05
N GLU A 11 -11.51 -21.85 -8.59
CA GLU A 11 -11.82 -21.99 -7.15
C GLU A 11 -10.70 -22.67 -6.34
N GLY A 12 -10.18 -23.82 -6.79
CA GLY A 12 -9.10 -24.53 -6.08
C GLY A 12 -7.73 -23.81 -6.12
N LYS A 13 -7.52 -22.94 -7.12
CA LYS A 13 -6.32 -22.07 -7.16
C LYS A 13 -6.50 -20.85 -6.27
N MET A 14 -7.73 -20.34 -6.11
CA MET A 14 -8.03 -19.19 -5.27
C MET A 14 -7.73 -19.47 -3.79
N GLU A 15 -8.12 -20.64 -3.28
CA GLU A 15 -7.85 -21.02 -1.89
C GLU A 15 -6.35 -21.01 -1.56
N ASN A 16 -5.52 -21.53 -2.45
CA ASN A 16 -4.06 -21.51 -2.31
C ASN A 16 -3.50 -20.07 -2.31
N LEU A 17 -3.98 -19.22 -3.23
CA LEU A 17 -3.53 -17.82 -3.30
C LEU A 17 -3.96 -17.01 -2.07
N LEU A 18 -5.16 -17.25 -1.56
CA LEU A 18 -5.65 -16.64 -0.32
C LEU A 18 -4.82 -17.10 0.87
N THR A 19 -4.50 -18.39 0.94
CA THR A 19 -3.65 -18.97 2.00
C THR A 19 -2.24 -18.37 1.96
N GLN A 20 -1.65 -18.24 0.77
CA GLN A 20 -0.35 -17.58 0.60
C GLN A 20 -0.43 -16.12 1.06
N ALA A 21 -1.38 -15.34 0.54
CA ALA A 21 -1.53 -13.94 0.92
C ALA A 21 -1.71 -13.77 2.44
N TYR A 22 -2.50 -14.63 3.07
CA TYR A 22 -2.78 -14.57 4.50
C TYR A 22 -1.57 -14.97 5.37
N TYR A 23 -0.94 -16.12 5.10
CA TYR A 23 0.08 -16.68 6.00
C TYR A 23 1.51 -16.26 5.69
N SER A 24 1.84 -15.98 4.42
CA SER A 24 3.20 -15.56 4.04
C SER A 24 3.33 -14.05 3.83
N GLY A 25 2.22 -13.31 3.84
CA GLY A 25 2.19 -11.89 3.48
C GLY A 25 2.50 -11.64 2.00
N GLU A 26 2.38 -12.68 1.16
CA GLU A 26 2.63 -12.56 -0.26
C GLU A 26 1.57 -11.68 -0.95
N ARG A 27 2.02 -10.82 -1.87
CA ARG A 27 1.15 -9.93 -2.63
C ARG A 27 1.00 -10.44 -4.05
N VAL A 28 -0.22 -10.83 -4.41
CA VAL A 28 -0.50 -11.46 -5.71
C VAL A 28 -1.28 -10.50 -6.57
N ARG A 29 -0.79 -10.19 -7.78
CA ARG A 29 -1.52 -9.37 -8.73
C ARG A 29 -2.53 -10.23 -9.47
N LEU A 30 -3.79 -9.80 -9.51
CA LEU A 30 -4.86 -10.43 -10.26
C LEU A 30 -5.18 -9.62 -11.52
N THR A 31 -5.37 -10.31 -12.64
CA THR A 31 -5.88 -9.72 -13.89
C THR A 31 -7.09 -10.52 -14.37
N GLY A 32 -8.24 -9.86 -14.46
CA GLY A 32 -9.46 -10.43 -15.03
C GLY A 32 -9.46 -10.43 -16.55
N LYS A 33 -10.22 -11.34 -17.17
CA LYS A 33 -10.31 -11.49 -18.63
C LYS A 33 -10.68 -10.20 -19.38
N LYS A 34 -11.46 -9.30 -18.76
CA LYS A 34 -11.86 -8.00 -19.32
C LYS A 34 -10.88 -6.87 -18.98
N GLY A 35 -9.66 -7.19 -18.53
CA GLY A 35 -8.63 -6.22 -18.19
C GLY A 35 -8.74 -5.58 -16.81
N GLY A 36 -9.74 -5.99 -16.00
CA GLY A 36 -9.83 -5.59 -14.58
C GLY A 36 -8.59 -6.05 -13.83
N LYS A 37 -8.09 -5.23 -12.90
CA LYS A 37 -6.88 -5.53 -12.12
C LYS A 37 -7.21 -5.46 -10.64
N GLY A 38 -6.63 -6.37 -9.87
CA GLY A 38 -6.73 -6.40 -8.42
C GLY A 38 -5.41 -6.87 -7.80
N VAL A 39 -5.32 -6.78 -6.48
CA VAL A 39 -4.22 -7.35 -5.71
C VAL A 39 -4.81 -8.07 -4.52
N LEU A 40 -4.36 -9.31 -4.29
CA LEU A 40 -4.60 -10.02 -3.03
C LEU A 40 -3.47 -9.68 -2.07
N VAL A 41 -3.86 -9.33 -0.85
CA VAL A 41 -3.00 -9.01 0.28
C VAL A 41 -3.57 -9.68 1.52
N SER A 42 -2.75 -9.81 2.57
CA SER A 42 -3.26 -10.23 3.89
C SER A 42 -4.19 -9.15 4.48
N PRO A 43 -5.10 -9.51 5.39
CA PRO A 43 -5.91 -8.53 6.12
C PRO A 43 -5.06 -7.52 6.89
N GLU A 44 -3.94 -7.93 7.49
CA GLU A 44 -3.05 -7.01 8.21
C GLU A 44 -2.39 -5.99 7.27
N ASP A 45 -1.97 -6.44 6.08
CA ASP A 45 -1.43 -5.56 5.04
C ASP A 45 -2.50 -4.59 4.53
N PHE A 46 -3.75 -5.05 4.37
CA PHE A 46 -4.87 -4.19 3.98
C PHE A 46 -5.15 -3.10 5.03
N ASP A 47 -5.30 -3.47 6.30
CA ASP A 47 -5.50 -2.53 7.41
C ASP A 47 -4.35 -1.51 7.51
N PHE A 48 -3.11 -1.95 7.24
CA PHE A 48 -1.96 -1.07 7.21
C PHE A 48 -2.01 -0.08 6.05
N LEU A 49 -2.41 -0.53 4.86
CA LEU A 49 -2.60 0.34 3.69
C LEU A 49 -3.70 1.38 3.92
N GLU A 50 -4.82 1.02 4.53
CA GLU A 50 -5.88 1.98 4.90
C GLU A 50 -5.36 3.06 5.86
N LYS A 51 -4.54 2.68 6.85
CA LYS A 51 -3.90 3.64 7.76
C LYS A 51 -2.94 4.57 7.03
N ILE A 52 -2.14 4.05 6.08
CA ILE A 52 -1.26 4.87 5.25
C ILE A 52 -2.09 5.85 4.41
N GLU A 53 -3.16 5.39 3.77
CA GLU A 53 -4.03 6.22 2.96
C GLU A 53 -4.62 7.38 3.79
N ALA A 54 -5.12 7.09 4.99
CA ALA A 54 -5.63 8.11 5.90
C ALA A 54 -4.56 9.16 6.27
N LEU A 55 -3.33 8.72 6.54
CA LEU A 55 -2.21 9.61 6.86
C LEU A 55 -1.83 10.50 5.67
N LEU A 56 -1.75 9.93 4.47
CA LEU A 56 -1.42 10.67 3.24
C LEU A 56 -2.53 11.67 2.89
N ASN A 57 -3.79 11.28 3.02
CA ASN A 57 -4.92 12.19 2.83
C ASN A 57 -4.91 13.34 3.85
N GLY A 58 -4.57 13.05 5.11
CA GLY A 58 -4.35 14.07 6.12
C GLY A 58 -3.27 15.07 5.72
N ALA A 59 -2.12 14.59 5.26
CA ALA A 59 -1.04 15.44 4.83
C ALA A 59 -1.38 16.28 3.58
N CYS A 60 -1.97 15.66 2.56
CA CYS A 60 -2.32 16.34 1.31
C CYS A 60 -3.45 17.36 1.45
N TYR A 61 -4.54 17.02 2.16
CA TYR A 61 -5.77 17.81 2.12
C TYR A 61 -6.04 18.64 3.37
N SER A 62 -5.43 18.28 4.50
CA SER A 62 -5.66 18.99 5.78
C SER A 62 -4.43 19.70 6.32
N GLY A 63 -3.32 19.71 5.57
CA GLY A 63 -2.06 20.36 5.97
C GLY A 63 -1.41 19.72 7.20
N GLN A 64 -1.74 18.45 7.49
CA GLN A 64 -1.11 17.71 8.59
C GLN A 64 0.35 17.43 8.25
N ARG A 65 1.22 17.58 9.25
CA ARG A 65 2.65 17.24 9.14
C ARG A 65 2.91 16.07 10.05
N LEU A 66 3.40 14.97 9.47
CA LEU A 66 3.61 13.71 10.16
C LEU A 66 5.08 13.32 10.09
N VAL A 67 5.61 12.76 11.18
CA VAL A 67 6.94 12.17 11.22
C VAL A 67 6.79 10.70 11.58
N LEU A 68 7.05 9.82 10.61
CA LEU A 68 7.11 8.39 10.83
C LEU A 68 8.51 8.03 11.33
N LYS A 69 8.57 7.29 12.44
CA LYS A 69 9.82 6.77 13.00
C LYS A 69 9.91 5.27 12.77
N GLY A 70 10.91 4.85 12.00
CA GLY A 70 11.26 3.45 11.82
C GLY A 70 11.86 2.86 13.10
N LYS A 71 11.78 1.53 13.23
CA LYS A 71 12.32 0.79 14.38
C LYS A 71 13.83 0.98 14.55
N GLU A 72 14.55 1.23 13.46
CA GLU A 72 16.00 1.47 13.43
C GLU A 72 16.37 2.95 13.63
N GLY A 73 15.41 3.79 14.03
CA GLY A 73 15.65 5.22 14.30
C GLY A 73 15.55 6.13 13.07
N ASN A 74 15.42 5.58 11.86
CA ASN A 74 15.16 6.34 10.64
C ASN A 74 13.87 7.15 10.77
N GLN A 75 13.84 8.37 10.21
CA GLN A 75 12.67 9.25 10.27
C GLN A 75 12.26 9.67 8.86
N VAL A 76 10.96 9.62 8.58
CA VAL A 76 10.39 10.08 7.31
C VAL A 76 9.33 11.14 7.63
N GLY A 77 9.53 12.34 7.11
CA GLY A 77 8.52 13.40 7.15
C GLY A 77 7.53 13.23 6.01
N ILE A 78 6.24 13.29 6.32
CA ILE A 78 5.15 13.38 5.34
C ILE A 78 4.54 14.77 5.50
N VAL A 79 4.62 15.55 4.43
CA VAL A 79 4.14 16.92 4.32
C VAL A 79 3.48 17.11 2.96
N SER A 80 2.70 18.17 2.80
CA SER A 80 2.19 18.55 1.48
C SER A 80 3.33 19.00 0.56
N LEU A 81 3.08 19.03 -0.76
CA LEU A 81 4.09 19.51 -1.71
C LEU A 81 4.46 20.97 -1.46
N GLU A 82 3.49 21.80 -1.07
CA GLU A 82 3.72 23.22 -0.76
C GLU A 82 4.65 23.38 0.45
N ASP A 83 4.45 22.55 1.48
CA ASP A 83 5.34 22.52 2.66
C ASP A 83 6.73 21.99 2.30
N LEU A 84 6.82 20.99 1.41
CA LEU A 84 8.10 20.45 0.96
C LEU A 84 8.95 21.53 0.25
N GLU A 85 8.34 22.31 -0.66
CA GLU A 85 9.04 23.42 -1.33
C GLU A 85 9.56 24.48 -0.36
N LEU A 86 8.83 24.73 0.74
CA LEU A 86 9.28 25.64 1.79
C LEU A 86 10.45 25.05 2.57
N LEU A 87 10.38 23.76 2.90
CA LEU A 87 11.47 23.06 3.60
C LEU A 87 12.74 23.02 2.78
N GLU A 88 12.65 22.78 1.47
CA GLU A 88 13.81 22.81 0.56
C GLU A 88 14.46 24.19 0.48
N LYS A 89 13.71 25.27 0.61
CA LYS A 89 14.26 26.65 0.68
C LYS A 89 14.92 26.96 2.03
N LEU A 90 14.53 26.26 3.08
CA LEU A 90 15.06 26.43 4.45
C LEU A 90 16.23 25.48 4.75
N ALA A 91 16.34 24.38 4.01
CA ALA A 91 17.48 23.48 4.07
C ALA A 91 18.70 24.15 3.40
N PRO A 92 19.85 24.27 4.09
CA PRO A 92 21.05 24.91 3.56
C PRO A 92 21.72 24.13 2.43
#